data_AF-A0AAV2RB69-F1
#
_entry.id   AF-A0AAV2RB69-F1
#
_cell.length_a   1.000
_cell.length_b   1.000
_cell.length_c   1.000
_cell.angle_alpha   90.00
_cell.angle_beta   90.00
_cell.angle_gamma   90.00
#
_symmetry.space_group_name_H-M   'P 1'
#
loop_
_entity.id
_entity.type
_entity.pdbx_description
1 polymer ?
#
loop_
_entity_poly.entity_id
_entity_poly.type
_entity_poly.pdbx_seq_one_letter_code
_entity_poly.pdbx_strand_id
1 'polypeptide(L)'
;MKALKEFTKNDACLFLKKHQYKYYLAASEFVKAFDLNENVFGKIKSLFQKKLTMARIVNQKNQAKKKKYDQIILDSPFYLDNDCEDNVIDADSNKEDEVQIHNKNNKTPSNYFEEECDEILEKIKEVSEKYSKTSECIVSYIVHKIKHTEKCNNLVSKVKCNFNKCNTKGSFGVNLEKALYIKNNLRLSKDTYINLRIMTTDSFQFPSYDIITKLRKEITPTFYHLSYPSPGIKFSYRDAMQMHLQRLQVDISLEPVTYALFVKDGLDGSGSHPVYHQFNPGASSHKKTGKTLITYGFVPYRLVNLEKGLTVWEEKSPNSPEACRPLFIMETKEERNILKKLIPPVQDEITDLKVNGIHIDLGHNKAIVYCHITMSMVDGKMQDLLLGTGGSFCNVCKVSKADSQNLEIIEQGFQMDRSIEFLTNIWDSQNINGEMKSRKGDYCIRFGLTQKPISKFDIKTVPVLHCWLRGFAWAVKFISHVAAGVNNWTNLSDHETSKVGLAKAKLQTIIFKETGIRLDAPGTQTCATGTSTTGNVAKRLLNYQLRPKMVIMIQKKTNRENAVKVLRDINIILRVISSSKKVDFDKVLNIILSMCV
;
A
#
# COMPACT_ATOMS: atom_id res chain seq x y z
N MET A 1 22.75 -28.59 -0.22
CA MET A 1 21.63 -29.38 0.37
C MET A 1 21.45 -29.19 1.89
N LYS A 2 22.50 -29.15 2.72
CA LYS A 2 22.37 -28.90 4.18
C LYS A 2 21.85 -27.49 4.52
N ALA A 3 22.26 -26.47 3.75
CA ALA A 3 21.74 -25.09 3.83
C ALA A 3 20.27 -24.91 3.39
N LEU A 4 19.69 -25.85 2.63
CA LEU A 4 18.27 -25.84 2.27
C LEU A 4 17.38 -26.46 3.37
N LYS A 5 17.96 -27.27 4.27
CA LYS A 5 17.23 -27.89 5.39
C LYS A 5 17.07 -26.94 6.59
N GLU A 6 17.95 -25.96 6.77
CA GLU A 6 17.79 -24.93 7.82
C GLU A 6 16.84 -23.79 7.42
N PHE A 7 16.45 -23.71 6.14
CA PHE A 7 15.63 -22.62 5.60
C PHE A 7 14.10 -22.74 5.83
N THR A 8 13.60 -23.74 6.56
CA THR A 8 12.17 -24.13 6.45
C THR A 8 11.33 -24.21 7.73
N LYS A 9 11.76 -23.66 8.87
CA LYS A 9 10.86 -23.53 10.05
C LYS A 9 10.48 -22.10 10.42
N ASN A 10 11.44 -21.17 10.47
CA ASN A 10 11.17 -19.81 10.92
C ASN A 10 10.50 -18.92 9.86
N ASP A 11 10.86 -19.05 8.59
CA ASP A 11 10.26 -18.26 7.50
C ASP A 11 8.87 -18.75 7.10
N ALA A 12 8.62 -20.06 7.20
CA ALA A 12 7.28 -20.62 7.10
C ALA A 12 6.38 -20.11 8.23
N CYS A 13 6.90 -20.03 9.47
CA CYS A 13 6.15 -19.49 10.61
C CYS A 13 5.87 -17.98 10.47
N LEU A 14 6.79 -17.20 9.90
CA LEU A 14 6.62 -15.77 9.62
C LEU A 14 5.62 -15.52 8.47
N PHE A 15 5.68 -16.33 7.41
CA PHE A 15 4.74 -16.35 6.29
C PHE A 15 3.32 -16.74 6.75
N LEU A 16 3.22 -17.76 7.61
CA LEU A 16 1.97 -18.23 8.21
C LEU A 16 1.35 -17.19 9.15
N LYS A 17 2.16 -16.49 9.97
CA LYS A 17 1.68 -15.38 10.82
C LYS A 17 1.17 -14.20 9.99
N LYS A 18 1.84 -13.85 8.88
CA LYS A 18 1.45 -12.73 8.01
C LYS A 18 0.13 -12.99 7.27
N HIS A 19 -0.16 -14.24 6.91
CA HIS A 19 -1.45 -14.62 6.32
C HIS A 19 -2.55 -14.79 7.37
N GLN A 20 -2.28 -15.40 8.54
CA GLN A 20 -3.22 -15.44 9.66
C GLN A 20 -3.69 -14.04 10.08
N TYR A 21 -2.79 -13.05 10.08
CA TYR A 21 -3.09 -11.67 10.43
C TYR A 21 -4.07 -11.00 9.45
N LYS A 22 -3.97 -11.29 8.14
CA LYS A 22 -4.90 -10.76 7.12
C LYS A 22 -6.33 -11.32 7.28
N TYR A 23 -6.45 -12.61 7.61
CA TYR A 23 -7.76 -13.22 7.87
C TYR A 23 -8.34 -12.79 9.22
N TYR A 24 -7.48 -12.55 10.22
CA TYR A 24 -7.88 -11.98 11.51
C TYR A 24 -8.42 -10.56 11.35
N LEU A 25 -7.78 -9.72 10.53
CA LEU A 25 -8.30 -8.40 10.17
C LEU A 25 -9.64 -8.50 9.43
N ALA A 26 -9.74 -9.39 8.43
CA ALA A 26 -11.01 -9.58 7.70
C ALA A 26 -12.14 -10.05 8.62
N ALA A 27 -11.87 -10.94 9.57
CA ALA A 27 -12.84 -11.40 10.57
C ALA A 27 -13.16 -10.32 11.62
N SER A 28 -12.18 -9.50 12.02
CA SER A 28 -12.38 -8.39 12.96
C SER A 28 -13.19 -7.25 12.32
N GLU A 29 -12.91 -6.91 11.07
CA GLU A 29 -13.68 -5.93 10.30
C GLU A 29 -15.08 -6.45 9.97
N PHE A 30 -15.23 -7.76 9.71
CA PHE A 30 -16.54 -8.42 9.62
C PHE A 30 -17.29 -8.33 10.95
N VAL A 31 -16.65 -8.58 12.10
CA VAL A 31 -17.27 -8.45 13.42
C VAL A 31 -17.69 -7.01 13.72
N LYS A 32 -16.87 -6.01 13.38
CA LYS A 32 -17.22 -4.59 13.53
C LYS A 32 -18.35 -4.17 12.61
N ALA A 33 -18.40 -4.70 11.39
CA ALA A 33 -19.44 -4.40 10.42
C ALA A 33 -20.82 -4.98 10.81
N PHE A 34 -20.85 -5.94 11.73
CA PHE A 34 -22.07 -6.66 12.14
C PHE A 34 -22.29 -6.70 13.67
N ASP A 35 -21.53 -5.91 14.44
CA ASP A 35 -21.63 -5.74 15.90
C ASP A 35 -21.69 -7.05 16.72
N LEU A 36 -20.81 -8.00 16.40
CA LEU A 36 -20.81 -9.35 17.01
C LEU A 36 -19.97 -9.41 18.31
N ASN A 37 -20.47 -10.07 19.36
CA ASN A 37 -19.78 -10.27 20.64
C ASN A 37 -18.48 -11.12 20.51
N GLU A 38 -17.45 -10.82 21.33
CA GLU A 38 -16.14 -11.53 21.38
C GLU A 38 -16.25 -13.07 21.49
N ASN A 39 -17.27 -13.60 22.17
CA ASN A 39 -17.48 -15.04 22.28
C ASN A 39 -17.89 -15.69 20.94
N VAL A 40 -18.63 -14.97 20.09
CA VAL A 40 -18.99 -15.41 18.73
C VAL A 40 -17.76 -15.35 17.82
N PHE A 41 -16.94 -14.30 17.96
CA PHE A 41 -15.65 -14.18 17.29
C PHE A 41 -14.71 -15.36 17.61
N GLY A 42 -14.63 -15.78 18.87
CA GLY A 42 -13.86 -16.96 19.29
C GLY A 42 -14.31 -18.25 18.60
N LYS A 43 -15.62 -18.46 18.45
CA LYS A 43 -16.20 -19.64 17.78
C LYS A 43 -16.01 -19.62 16.27
N ILE A 44 -16.20 -18.48 15.61
CA ILE A 44 -15.94 -18.30 14.16
C ILE A 44 -14.45 -18.55 13.87
N LYS A 45 -13.56 -17.99 14.70
CA LYS A 45 -12.11 -18.20 14.62
C LYS A 45 -11.73 -19.68 14.69
N SER A 46 -12.31 -20.42 15.64
CA SER A 46 -12.10 -21.88 15.79
C SER A 46 -12.57 -22.67 14.57
N LEU A 47 -13.73 -22.33 14.01
CA LEU A 47 -14.29 -23.00 12.82
C LEU A 47 -13.47 -22.73 11.55
N PHE A 48 -13.03 -21.49 11.33
CA PHE A 48 -12.12 -21.16 10.22
C PHE A 48 -10.80 -21.91 10.34
N GLN A 49 -10.23 -22.00 11.55
CA GLN A 49 -9.01 -22.76 11.80
C GLN A 49 -9.20 -24.25 11.51
N LYS A 50 -10.32 -24.87 11.89
CA LYS A 50 -10.63 -26.27 11.57
C LYS A 50 -10.77 -26.51 10.06
N LYS A 51 -11.50 -25.66 9.33
CA LYS A 51 -11.64 -25.79 7.86
C LYS A 51 -10.30 -25.59 7.14
N LEU A 52 -9.46 -24.66 7.60
CA LEU A 52 -8.11 -24.46 7.07
C LEU A 52 -7.21 -25.68 7.31
N THR A 53 -7.28 -26.31 8.48
CA THR A 53 -6.54 -27.55 8.77
C THR A 53 -6.99 -28.69 7.85
N MET A 54 -8.30 -28.84 7.62
CA MET A 54 -8.82 -29.85 6.68
C MET A 54 -8.38 -29.59 5.24
N ALA A 55 -8.45 -28.35 4.75
CA ALA A 55 -7.98 -27.99 3.41
C ALA A 55 -6.47 -28.25 3.23
N ARG A 56 -5.67 -28.03 4.29
CA ARG A 56 -4.23 -28.35 4.29
C ARG A 56 -3.97 -29.86 4.18
N ILE A 57 -4.72 -30.67 4.94
CA ILE A 57 -4.61 -32.14 4.89
C ILE A 57 -4.95 -32.64 3.48
N VAL A 58 -6.01 -32.11 2.86
CA VAL A 58 -6.39 -32.46 1.47
C VAL A 58 -5.28 -32.08 0.47
N ASN A 59 -4.72 -30.88 0.60
CA ASN A 59 -3.68 -30.41 -0.33
C ASN A 59 -2.35 -31.19 -0.15
N GLN A 60 -2.00 -31.55 1.08
CA GLN A 60 -0.86 -32.44 1.35
C GLN A 60 -1.06 -33.85 0.77
N LYS A 61 -2.26 -34.41 0.89
CA LYS A 61 -2.61 -35.69 0.25
C LYS A 61 -2.52 -35.61 -1.29
N ASN A 62 -2.97 -34.51 -1.89
CA ASN A 62 -2.88 -34.30 -3.34
C ASN A 62 -1.44 -34.12 -3.82
N GLN A 63 -0.60 -33.41 -3.06
CA GLN A 63 0.84 -33.30 -3.35
C GLN A 63 1.57 -34.63 -3.20
N ALA A 64 1.21 -35.44 -2.20
CA ALA A 64 1.76 -36.78 -2.03
C ALA A 64 1.34 -37.72 -3.18
N LYS A 65 0.08 -37.65 -3.62
CA LYS A 65 -0.40 -38.37 -4.81
C LYS A 65 0.37 -37.93 -6.06
N LYS A 66 0.52 -36.63 -6.29
CA LYS A 66 1.27 -36.10 -7.43
C LYS A 66 2.72 -36.57 -7.44
N LYS A 67 3.42 -36.49 -6.30
CA LYS A 67 4.79 -37.02 -6.19
C LYS A 67 4.87 -38.52 -6.47
N LYS A 68 3.86 -39.30 -6.06
CA LYS A 68 3.79 -40.73 -6.37
C LYS A 68 3.60 -40.96 -7.87
N TYR A 69 2.76 -40.18 -8.54
CA TYR A 69 2.59 -40.22 -10.00
C TYR A 69 3.87 -39.81 -10.74
N ASP A 70 4.49 -38.70 -10.35
CA ASP A 70 5.73 -38.21 -10.95
C ASP A 70 6.87 -39.24 -10.77
N GLN A 71 6.91 -39.93 -9.62
CA GLN A 71 7.87 -41.02 -9.37
C GLN A 71 7.56 -42.26 -10.22
N ILE A 72 6.30 -42.65 -10.39
CA ILE A 72 5.89 -43.75 -11.30
C ILE A 72 6.27 -43.43 -12.76
N ILE A 73 6.14 -42.17 -13.17
CA ILE A 73 6.54 -41.72 -14.51
C ILE A 73 8.07 -41.78 -14.67
N LEU A 74 8.82 -41.39 -13.64
CA LEU A 74 10.29 -41.43 -13.64
C LEU A 74 10.87 -42.84 -13.57
N ASP A 75 10.16 -43.79 -12.95
CA ASP A 75 10.59 -45.18 -12.76
C ASP A 75 10.13 -46.12 -13.89
N SER A 76 9.39 -45.61 -14.89
CA SER A 76 8.97 -46.39 -16.06
C SER A 76 10.15 -46.59 -17.04
N PRO A 77 10.53 -47.83 -17.41
CA PRO A 77 11.73 -48.10 -18.20
C PRO A 77 11.58 -47.90 -19.72
N PHE A 78 10.54 -47.21 -20.19
CA PHE A 78 10.36 -46.91 -21.62
C PHE A 78 10.61 -45.44 -21.92
N TYR A 79 11.86 -45.12 -22.25
CA TYR A 79 12.17 -44.09 -23.23
C TYR A 79 11.93 -44.70 -24.61
N LEU A 80 11.04 -44.11 -25.42
CA LEU A 80 11.05 -44.34 -26.86
C LEU A 80 11.15 -43.01 -27.58
N ASP A 81 12.04 -43.05 -28.56
CA ASP A 81 12.37 -42.04 -29.55
C ASP A 81 11.15 -41.53 -30.31
N ASN A 82 11.30 -40.30 -30.79
CA ASN A 82 10.48 -39.75 -31.86
C ASN A 82 10.73 -40.56 -33.14
N ASP A 83 9.67 -41.13 -33.73
CA ASP A 83 9.28 -40.89 -35.13
C ASP A 83 8.09 -41.78 -35.55
N CYS A 84 7.27 -41.20 -36.44
CA CYS A 84 6.28 -41.80 -37.35
C CYS A 84 4.85 -42.17 -36.88
N GLU A 85 3.92 -41.41 -37.50
CA GLU A 85 2.73 -41.83 -38.26
C GLU A 85 1.47 -42.44 -37.61
N ASP A 86 0.38 -42.10 -38.27
CA ASP A 86 -1.03 -42.34 -37.97
C ASP A 86 -1.37 -43.79 -37.61
N ASN A 87 -2.30 -43.98 -36.66
CA ASN A 87 -3.46 -44.86 -36.86
C ASN A 87 -4.53 -44.71 -35.76
N VAL A 88 -5.77 -44.73 -36.25
CA VAL A 88 -7.06 -44.73 -35.54
C VAL A 88 -7.29 -46.06 -34.83
N ILE A 89 -7.74 -46.07 -33.56
CA ILE A 89 -8.60 -47.12 -32.99
C ILE A 89 -9.56 -46.54 -31.93
N ASP A 90 -10.87 -46.72 -32.16
CA ASP A 90 -11.99 -46.59 -31.21
C ASP A 90 -11.98 -47.71 -30.16
N ALA A 91 -12.44 -47.44 -28.93
CA ALA A 91 -13.20 -48.41 -28.14
C ALA A 91 -13.91 -47.80 -26.93
N ASP A 92 -15.03 -48.42 -26.61
CA ASP A 92 -16.22 -47.91 -25.94
C ASP A 92 -16.40 -48.48 -24.52
N SER A 93 -17.38 -47.91 -23.79
CA SER A 93 -18.22 -48.53 -22.74
C SER A 93 -17.75 -48.77 -21.28
N ASN A 94 -18.36 -47.99 -20.38
CA ASN A 94 -19.16 -48.32 -19.16
C ASN A 94 -18.89 -49.58 -18.31
N LYS A 95 -18.85 -49.38 -16.97
CA LYS A 95 -19.87 -49.93 -16.01
C LYS A 95 -19.72 -49.39 -14.58
N GLU A 96 -20.87 -49.08 -13.99
CA GLU A 96 -21.14 -48.72 -12.59
C GLU A 96 -21.31 -49.98 -11.71
N ASP A 97 -21.08 -49.86 -10.40
CA ASP A 97 -21.67 -50.76 -9.39
C ASP A 97 -21.89 -50.01 -8.06
N GLU A 98 -23.15 -50.01 -7.59
CA GLU A 98 -23.62 -49.58 -6.27
C GLU A 98 -23.57 -50.75 -5.27
N VAL A 99 -23.28 -50.47 -3.99
CA VAL A 99 -23.43 -51.43 -2.89
C VAL A 99 -24.19 -50.79 -1.72
N GLN A 100 -25.35 -51.37 -1.39
CA GLN A 100 -26.14 -51.12 -0.18
C GLN A 100 -25.71 -52.07 0.96
N ILE A 101 -25.73 -51.60 2.21
CA ILE A 101 -25.62 -52.47 3.40
C ILE A 101 -26.66 -52.08 4.46
N HIS A 102 -27.35 -53.11 4.96
CA HIS A 102 -28.40 -53.12 5.97
C HIS A 102 -27.92 -52.96 7.44
N ASN A 103 -28.82 -52.43 8.27
CA ASN A 103 -28.74 -52.27 9.73
C ASN A 103 -29.07 -53.56 10.52
N LYS A 104 -28.49 -53.73 11.73
CA LYS A 104 -29.08 -54.47 12.86
C LYS A 104 -28.63 -53.94 14.25
N ASN A 105 -29.65 -53.72 15.10
CA ASN A 105 -29.81 -53.38 16.53
C ASN A 105 -28.73 -53.77 17.60
N ASN A 106 -28.50 -52.94 18.65
CA ASN A 106 -29.22 -52.98 19.96
C ASN A 106 -28.62 -52.12 21.12
N LYS A 107 -29.55 -51.56 21.94
CA LYS A 107 -29.55 -51.13 23.37
C LYS A 107 -28.91 -49.79 23.85
N THR A 108 -29.76 -49.04 24.57
CA THR A 108 -29.70 -47.67 25.13
C THR A 108 -29.25 -47.57 26.60
N PRO A 109 -28.77 -46.38 27.03
CA PRO A 109 -29.09 -45.78 28.33
C PRO A 109 -29.79 -44.42 28.12
N SER A 110 -31.10 -44.30 28.39
CA SER A 110 -31.91 -43.13 28.01
C SER A 110 -32.26 -42.12 29.12
N ASN A 111 -31.95 -42.36 30.39
CA ASN A 111 -32.54 -41.53 31.46
C ASN A 111 -31.62 -40.46 32.08
N TYR A 112 -30.36 -40.36 31.64
CA TYR A 112 -29.44 -39.31 32.12
C TYR A 112 -29.41 -38.04 31.24
N PHE A 113 -30.08 -38.07 30.08
CA PHE A 113 -29.99 -37.02 29.05
C PHE A 113 -31.20 -36.07 29.02
N GLU A 114 -32.30 -36.40 29.68
CA GLU A 114 -33.52 -35.58 29.67
C GLU A 114 -33.41 -34.38 30.63
N GLU A 115 -32.83 -34.57 31.82
CA GLU A 115 -32.61 -33.47 32.78
C GLU A 115 -31.60 -32.43 32.27
N GLU A 116 -30.57 -32.85 31.54
CA GLU A 116 -29.55 -31.95 30.98
C GLU A 116 -30.09 -31.09 29.82
N CYS A 117 -31.13 -31.56 29.11
CA CYS A 117 -31.76 -30.82 28.01
C CYS A 117 -32.68 -29.70 28.52
N ASP A 118 -33.40 -29.94 29.62
CA ASP A 118 -34.32 -28.95 30.20
C ASP A 118 -33.55 -27.79 30.84
N GLU A 119 -32.42 -28.07 31.51
CA GLU A 119 -31.53 -27.03 32.07
C GLU A 119 -30.92 -26.14 30.96
N ILE A 120 -30.60 -26.73 29.80
CA ILE A 120 -30.09 -25.99 28.63
C ILE A 120 -31.19 -25.10 28.03
N LEU A 121 -32.44 -25.57 27.97
CA LEU A 121 -33.56 -24.81 27.43
C LEU A 121 -33.94 -23.63 28.32
N GLU A 122 -33.87 -23.80 29.64
CA GLU A 122 -34.15 -22.75 30.60
C GLU A 122 -33.10 -21.62 30.53
N LYS A 123 -31.81 -21.98 30.41
CA LYS A 123 -30.73 -21.02 30.17
C LYS A 123 -30.84 -20.30 28.83
N ILE A 124 -31.33 -20.97 27.78
CA ILE A 124 -31.56 -20.33 26.46
C ILE A 124 -32.70 -19.32 26.54
N LYS A 125 -33.80 -19.64 27.25
CA LYS A 125 -34.91 -18.70 27.48
C LYS A 125 -34.46 -17.47 28.26
N GLU A 126 -33.75 -17.68 29.37
CA GLU A 126 -33.26 -16.61 30.24
C GLU A 126 -32.31 -15.66 29.48
N VAL A 127 -31.44 -16.19 28.62
CA VAL A 127 -30.58 -15.38 27.74
C VAL A 127 -31.39 -14.66 26.66
N SER A 128 -32.45 -15.27 26.11
CA SER A 128 -33.28 -14.62 25.08
C SER A 128 -34.10 -13.45 25.61
N GLU A 129 -34.61 -13.57 26.85
CA GLU A 129 -35.40 -12.54 27.53
C GLU A 129 -34.52 -11.37 28.01
N LYS A 130 -33.27 -11.67 28.41
CA LYS A 130 -32.32 -10.66 28.89
C LYS A 130 -31.72 -9.77 27.80
N TYR A 131 -31.72 -10.21 26.53
CA TYR A 131 -31.09 -9.48 25.43
C TYR A 131 -32.06 -9.29 24.25
N SER A 132 -32.67 -8.09 24.14
CA SER A 132 -33.59 -7.75 23.05
C SER A 132 -32.91 -7.72 21.67
N LYS A 133 -33.58 -8.27 20.65
CA LYS A 133 -33.28 -8.28 19.19
C LYS A 133 -31.97 -8.94 18.72
N THR A 134 -30.88 -8.92 19.47
CA THR A 134 -29.63 -9.62 19.08
C THR A 134 -29.68 -11.13 19.34
N SER A 135 -30.64 -11.60 20.16
CA SER A 135 -30.83 -13.00 20.53
C SER A 135 -31.42 -13.86 19.41
N GLU A 136 -32.21 -13.31 18.49
CA GLU A 136 -32.83 -14.09 17.41
C GLU A 136 -31.79 -14.73 16.46
N CYS A 137 -30.72 -14.01 16.10
CA CYS A 137 -29.64 -14.54 15.26
C CYS A 137 -28.82 -15.64 15.94
N ILE A 138 -28.56 -15.50 17.25
CA ILE A 138 -27.77 -16.47 18.01
C ILE A 138 -28.60 -17.73 18.28
N VAL A 139 -29.88 -17.57 18.62
CA VAL A 139 -30.82 -18.68 18.84
C VAL A 139 -31.04 -19.45 17.54
N SER A 140 -31.24 -18.78 16.41
CA SER A 140 -31.40 -19.45 15.10
C SER A 140 -30.15 -20.23 14.68
N TYR A 141 -28.95 -19.73 15.00
CA TYR A 141 -27.68 -20.43 14.75
C TYR A 141 -27.49 -21.65 15.68
N ILE A 142 -27.86 -21.53 16.95
CA ILE A 142 -27.81 -22.64 17.93
C ILE A 142 -28.80 -23.74 17.55
N VAL A 143 -30.04 -23.40 17.18
CA VAL A 143 -31.05 -24.36 16.71
C VAL A 143 -30.59 -25.10 15.45
N HIS A 144 -29.92 -24.41 14.52
CA HIS A 144 -29.34 -25.06 13.34
C HIS A 144 -28.22 -26.05 13.71
N LYS A 145 -27.42 -25.75 14.72
CA LYS A 145 -26.34 -26.64 15.20
C LYS A 145 -26.86 -27.89 15.92
N ILE A 146 -28.04 -27.82 16.54
CA ILE A 146 -28.69 -28.92 17.27
C ILE A 146 -29.40 -29.92 16.31
N LYS A 147 -29.63 -29.56 15.04
CA LYS A 147 -30.27 -30.44 14.02
C LYS A 147 -29.56 -31.78 13.75
N HIS A 148 -28.37 -32.02 14.31
CA HIS A 148 -27.60 -33.25 14.07
C HIS A 148 -27.75 -34.33 15.14
N THR A 149 -28.67 -34.17 16.10
CA THR A 149 -29.04 -35.24 17.05
C THR A 149 -30.45 -35.73 16.76
N GLU A 150 -30.58 -37.00 16.38
CA GLU A 150 -31.82 -37.67 15.91
C GLU A 150 -32.99 -37.56 16.92
N LYS A 151 -32.68 -37.42 18.21
CA LYS A 151 -33.67 -37.27 19.30
C LYS A 151 -34.28 -35.87 19.43
N CYS A 152 -33.76 -34.83 18.77
CA CYS A 152 -34.31 -33.47 18.86
C CYS A 152 -35.44 -33.15 17.86
N ASN A 153 -35.79 -34.08 16.97
CA ASN A 153 -36.77 -33.84 15.90
C ASN A 153 -38.20 -33.55 16.41
N ASN A 154 -38.59 -34.09 17.58
CA ASN A 154 -39.89 -33.80 18.22
C ASN A 154 -39.92 -32.49 19.01
N LEU A 155 -38.77 -31.94 19.41
CA LEU A 155 -38.69 -30.61 20.03
C LEU A 155 -38.64 -29.49 18.99
N VAL A 156 -37.95 -29.73 17.85
CA VAL A 156 -37.87 -28.79 16.73
C VAL A 156 -39.25 -28.53 16.12
N SER A 157 -40.18 -29.49 16.14
CA SER A 157 -41.56 -29.31 15.67
C SER A 157 -42.40 -28.40 16.59
N LYS A 158 -42.19 -28.46 17.92
CA LYS A 158 -42.87 -27.58 18.89
C LYS A 158 -42.34 -26.14 18.84
N VAL A 159 -41.03 -25.93 18.68
CA VAL A 159 -40.44 -24.59 18.52
C VAL A 159 -40.81 -23.96 17.16
N LYS A 160 -40.93 -24.78 16.10
CA LYS A 160 -41.43 -24.32 14.78
C LYS A 160 -42.83 -23.72 14.83
N CYS A 161 -43.71 -24.18 15.72
CA CYS A 161 -45.09 -23.68 15.77
C CYS A 161 -45.17 -22.22 16.25
N ASN A 162 -44.25 -21.79 17.13
CA ASN A 162 -44.17 -20.39 17.58
C ASN A 162 -43.30 -19.50 16.67
N PHE A 163 -42.33 -20.07 15.93
CA PHE A 163 -41.50 -19.31 14.98
C PHE A 163 -42.07 -19.19 13.56
N ASN A 164 -43.06 -20.01 13.18
CA ASN A 164 -43.66 -19.95 11.84
C ASN A 164 -44.46 -18.66 11.57
N LYS A 165 -44.71 -17.81 12.56
CA LYS A 165 -45.20 -16.43 12.35
C LYS A 165 -44.09 -15.43 11.98
N CYS A 166 -42.81 -15.80 12.07
CA CYS A 166 -41.67 -14.96 11.69
C CYS A 166 -40.86 -15.55 10.51
N ASN A 167 -41.50 -16.35 9.66
CA ASN A 167 -40.93 -16.86 8.41
C ASN A 167 -40.93 -15.77 7.32
N THR A 168 -40.33 -14.61 7.59
CA THR A 168 -39.71 -13.86 6.51
C THR A 168 -38.38 -14.54 6.25
N LYS A 169 -38.28 -15.31 5.16
CA LYS A 169 -37.03 -15.72 4.52
C LYS A 169 -36.27 -14.48 4.02
N GLY A 170 -35.90 -13.59 4.93
CA GLY A 170 -35.08 -12.42 4.65
C GLY A 170 -33.64 -12.89 4.52
N SER A 171 -33.28 -13.45 3.36
CA SER A 171 -31.87 -13.53 3.01
C SER A 171 -31.31 -12.10 3.07
N PHE A 172 -30.34 -11.84 3.95
CA PHE A 172 -29.69 -10.54 4.00
C PHE A 172 -28.88 -10.37 2.70
N GLY A 173 -29.50 -9.74 1.71
CA GLY A 173 -28.85 -9.35 0.46
C GLY A 173 -27.77 -8.32 0.76
N VAL A 174 -26.54 -8.61 0.35
CA VAL A 174 -25.46 -7.62 0.45
C VAL A 174 -25.70 -6.57 -0.64
N ASN A 175 -25.85 -5.31 -0.24
CA ASN A 175 -25.98 -4.20 -1.18
C ASN A 175 -24.81 -4.18 -2.19
N LEU A 176 -25.10 -3.76 -3.42
CA LEU A 176 -24.16 -3.81 -4.55
C LEU A 176 -22.83 -3.09 -4.28
N GLU A 177 -22.87 -1.90 -3.67
CA GLU A 177 -21.68 -1.11 -3.35
C GLU A 177 -20.84 -1.80 -2.27
N LYS A 178 -21.51 -2.35 -1.25
CA LYS A 178 -20.85 -3.12 -0.17
C LYS A 178 -20.19 -4.37 -0.74
N ALA A 179 -20.82 -5.07 -1.69
CA ALA A 179 -20.25 -6.24 -2.33
C ALA A 179 -18.99 -5.89 -3.16
N LEU A 180 -19.04 -4.80 -3.93
CA LEU A 180 -17.88 -4.30 -4.67
C LEU A 180 -16.75 -3.87 -3.74
N TYR A 181 -17.08 -3.19 -2.64
CA TYR A 181 -16.12 -2.81 -1.60
C TYR A 181 -15.44 -4.04 -0.98
N ILE A 182 -16.22 -5.04 -0.54
CA ILE A 182 -15.70 -6.30 0.02
C ILE A 182 -14.75 -6.98 -0.98
N LYS A 183 -15.15 -7.09 -2.24
CA LYS A 183 -14.31 -7.68 -3.29
C LYS A 183 -12.96 -6.96 -3.42
N ASN A 184 -12.97 -5.64 -3.51
CA ASN A 184 -11.75 -4.86 -3.76
C ASN A 184 -10.88 -4.76 -2.51
N ASN A 185 -11.47 -4.48 -1.35
CA ASN A 185 -10.75 -4.30 -0.09
C ASN A 185 -10.11 -5.62 0.39
N LEU A 186 -10.81 -6.75 0.23
CA LEU A 186 -10.25 -8.07 0.52
C LEU A 186 -9.40 -8.64 -0.62
N ARG A 187 -9.24 -7.89 -1.73
CA ARG A 187 -8.46 -8.27 -2.91
C ARG A 187 -8.87 -9.63 -3.50
N LEU A 188 -10.17 -9.89 -3.56
CA LEU A 188 -10.72 -11.13 -4.10
C LEU A 188 -10.59 -11.14 -5.62
N SER A 189 -10.02 -12.23 -6.15
CA SER A 189 -10.09 -12.53 -7.59
C SER A 189 -11.54 -12.79 -8.01
N LYS A 190 -11.82 -12.79 -9.32
CA LYS A 190 -13.14 -13.15 -9.86
C LYS A 190 -13.60 -14.51 -9.28
N ASP A 191 -12.78 -15.53 -9.41
CA ASP A 191 -13.12 -16.89 -8.97
C ASP A 191 -13.27 -16.98 -7.46
N THR A 192 -12.43 -16.28 -6.69
CA THR A 192 -12.53 -16.26 -5.23
C THR A 192 -13.85 -15.62 -4.79
N TYR A 193 -14.27 -14.53 -5.44
CA TYR A 193 -15.54 -13.88 -5.15
C TYR A 193 -16.74 -14.77 -5.52
N ILE A 194 -16.69 -15.44 -6.68
CA ILE A 194 -17.74 -16.38 -7.11
C ILE A 194 -17.86 -17.54 -6.14
N ASN A 195 -16.74 -18.16 -5.76
CA ASN A 195 -16.71 -19.25 -4.78
C ASN A 195 -17.23 -18.80 -3.42
N LEU A 196 -16.82 -17.61 -2.95
CA LEU A 196 -17.36 -17.02 -1.71
C LEU A 196 -18.89 -16.90 -1.78
N ARG A 197 -19.42 -16.31 -2.86
CA ARG A 197 -20.85 -16.16 -3.09
C ARG A 197 -21.58 -17.50 -3.04
N ILE A 198 -21.09 -18.51 -3.75
CA ILE A 198 -21.69 -19.86 -3.77
C ILE A 198 -21.70 -20.45 -2.37
N MET A 199 -20.56 -20.40 -1.67
CA MET A 199 -20.39 -20.96 -0.33
C MET A 199 -21.23 -20.26 0.74
N THR A 200 -21.67 -19.02 0.51
CA THR A 200 -22.47 -18.26 1.47
C THR A 200 -23.93 -18.14 1.07
N THR A 201 -24.39 -18.77 -0.02
CA THR A 201 -25.76 -18.57 -0.56
C THR A 201 -26.86 -18.78 0.47
N ASP A 202 -26.67 -19.72 1.40
CA ASP A 202 -27.64 -20.05 2.46
C ASP A 202 -27.68 -19.03 3.62
N SER A 203 -26.68 -18.14 3.69
CA SER A 203 -26.51 -17.16 4.79
C SER A 203 -26.51 -15.71 4.33
N PHE A 204 -25.79 -15.42 3.23
CA PHE A 204 -25.63 -14.09 2.65
C PHE A 204 -25.72 -14.18 1.13
N GLN A 205 -26.62 -13.38 0.57
CA GLN A 205 -26.77 -13.30 -0.89
C GLN A 205 -25.89 -12.16 -1.41
N PHE A 206 -24.71 -12.53 -1.94
CA PHE A 206 -23.88 -11.60 -2.70
C PHE A 206 -24.42 -11.43 -4.13
N PRO A 207 -24.41 -10.21 -4.69
CA PRO A 207 -24.68 -9.97 -6.10
C PRO A 207 -23.72 -10.77 -6.99
N SER A 208 -24.17 -11.11 -8.20
CA SER A 208 -23.30 -11.79 -9.17
C SER A 208 -22.10 -10.92 -9.56
N TYR A 209 -21.04 -11.56 -10.05
CA TYR A 209 -19.83 -10.86 -10.48
C TYR A 209 -20.10 -9.86 -11.62
N ASP A 210 -21.06 -10.16 -12.50
CA ASP A 210 -21.36 -9.30 -13.64
C ASP A 210 -22.04 -8.00 -13.20
N ILE A 211 -22.93 -8.07 -12.20
CA ILE A 211 -23.62 -6.88 -11.67
C ILE A 211 -22.61 -5.95 -10.97
N ILE A 212 -21.70 -6.49 -10.13
CA ILE A 212 -20.64 -5.65 -9.53
C ILE A 212 -19.66 -5.10 -10.57
N THR A 213 -19.44 -5.81 -11.67
CA THR A 213 -18.56 -5.36 -12.76
C THR A 213 -19.20 -4.24 -13.56
N LYS A 214 -20.52 -4.29 -13.76
CA LYS A 214 -21.29 -3.19 -14.35
C LYS A 214 -21.17 -1.93 -13.49
N LEU A 215 -21.44 -2.02 -12.18
CA LEU A 215 -21.23 -0.90 -11.26
C LEU A 215 -19.79 -0.39 -11.32
N ARG A 216 -18.79 -1.28 -11.30
CA ARG A 216 -17.38 -0.88 -11.39
C ARG A 216 -17.09 -0.02 -12.62
N LYS A 217 -17.66 -0.36 -13.78
CA LYS A 217 -17.48 0.41 -15.02
C LYS A 217 -18.16 1.78 -14.91
N GLU A 218 -19.35 1.85 -14.34
CA GLU A 218 -20.10 3.10 -14.12
C GLU A 218 -19.35 4.07 -13.19
N ILE A 219 -18.60 3.55 -12.20
CA ILE A 219 -17.83 4.36 -11.24
C ILE A 219 -16.35 4.53 -11.61
N THR A 220 -15.95 4.24 -12.85
CA THR A 220 -14.59 4.43 -13.36
C THR A 220 -14.60 5.52 -14.43
N PRO A 221 -13.70 6.51 -14.41
CA PRO A 221 -13.71 7.56 -15.44
C PRO A 221 -13.32 6.95 -16.79
N THR A 222 -13.74 7.60 -17.87
CA THR A 222 -13.27 7.26 -19.20
C THR A 222 -11.76 7.39 -19.26
N PHE A 223 -11.11 6.40 -19.86
CA PHE A 223 -9.66 6.40 -20.08
C PHE A 223 -9.36 6.27 -21.55
N TYR A 224 -8.18 6.73 -21.92
CA TYR A 224 -7.62 6.56 -23.25
C TYR A 224 -6.28 5.85 -23.17
N HIS A 225 -5.98 5.16 -24.27
CA HIS A 225 -4.72 4.45 -24.44
C HIS A 225 -3.65 5.44 -24.88
N LEU A 226 -2.51 5.39 -24.20
CA LEU A 226 -1.32 6.09 -24.63
C LEU A 226 -0.59 5.22 -25.66
N SER A 227 -0.29 5.82 -26.81
CA SER A 227 0.36 5.11 -27.93
C SER A 227 1.87 4.93 -27.74
N TYR A 228 2.48 4.13 -28.62
CA TYR A 228 3.93 3.89 -28.71
C TYR A 228 4.74 5.21 -28.72
N PRO A 229 5.95 5.30 -28.12
CA PRO A 229 6.81 4.21 -27.60
C PRO A 229 6.54 3.75 -26.17
N SER A 230 5.58 4.35 -25.47
CA SER A 230 5.35 4.04 -24.06
C SER A 230 3.87 3.71 -23.84
N PRO A 231 3.47 2.44 -24.06
CA PRO A 231 2.08 2.04 -23.88
C PRO A 231 1.64 2.32 -22.44
N GLY A 232 0.41 2.77 -22.30
CA GLY A 232 -0.14 3.12 -21.00
C GLY A 232 -1.62 3.47 -21.07
N ILE A 233 -2.15 3.82 -19.91
CA ILE A 233 -3.53 4.26 -19.73
C ILE A 233 -3.49 5.62 -19.02
N LYS A 234 -4.26 6.58 -19.53
CA LYS A 234 -4.46 7.88 -18.90
C LYS A 234 -5.94 8.20 -18.79
N PHE A 235 -6.32 8.81 -17.67
CA PHE A 235 -7.62 9.41 -17.44
C PHE A 235 -7.55 10.92 -17.70
N SER A 236 -8.65 11.52 -18.13
CA SER A 236 -8.83 12.98 -18.06
C SER A 236 -8.76 13.43 -16.60
N TYR A 237 -7.95 14.44 -16.29
CA TYR A 237 -7.85 14.96 -14.93
C TYR A 237 -9.22 15.51 -14.49
N ARG A 238 -9.89 16.25 -15.37
CA ARG A 238 -11.23 16.81 -15.15
C ARG A 238 -12.25 15.72 -14.84
N ASP A 239 -12.31 14.67 -15.66
CA ASP A 239 -13.29 13.59 -15.48
C ASP A 239 -13.03 12.82 -14.18
N ALA A 240 -11.76 12.53 -13.89
CA ALA A 240 -11.38 11.85 -12.66
C ALA A 240 -11.74 12.68 -11.41
N MET A 241 -11.59 14.00 -11.47
CA MET A 241 -11.94 14.91 -10.39
C MET A 241 -13.46 15.07 -10.24
N GLN A 242 -14.18 15.24 -11.34
CA GLN A 242 -15.64 15.33 -11.34
C GLN A 242 -16.26 14.07 -10.74
N MET A 243 -15.77 12.89 -11.14
CA MET A 243 -16.23 11.63 -10.58
C MET A 243 -15.87 11.47 -9.10
N HIS A 244 -14.74 12.02 -8.65
CA HIS A 244 -14.41 12.06 -7.22
C HIS A 244 -15.42 12.93 -6.45
N LEU A 245 -15.70 14.14 -6.94
CA LEU A 245 -16.62 15.08 -6.32
C LEU A 245 -18.06 14.53 -6.24
N GLN A 246 -18.55 13.91 -7.32
CA GLN A 246 -19.85 13.23 -7.34
C GLN A 246 -19.95 12.12 -6.27
N ARG A 247 -18.82 11.48 -5.93
CA ARG A 247 -18.77 10.38 -4.96
C ARG A 247 -18.53 10.82 -3.52
N LEU A 248 -18.06 12.05 -3.30
CA LEU A 248 -17.77 12.51 -1.96
C LEU A 248 -19.04 12.53 -1.09
N GLN A 249 -20.25 12.56 -1.68
CA GLN A 249 -21.55 12.55 -0.97
C GLN A 249 -21.57 13.55 0.21
N VAL A 250 -20.78 14.61 0.11
CA VAL A 250 -20.76 15.67 1.10
C VAL A 250 -22.07 16.43 0.91
N ASP A 251 -22.70 16.85 2.01
CA ASP A 251 -23.81 17.80 2.01
C ASP A 251 -23.29 19.16 1.52
N ILE A 252 -22.98 19.22 0.22
CA ILE A 252 -22.69 20.44 -0.50
C ILE A 252 -24.02 21.19 -0.49
N SER A 253 -24.07 22.26 0.31
CA SER A 253 -25.23 23.13 0.56
C SER A 253 -26.14 23.27 -0.66
N LEU A 254 -27.45 23.22 -0.44
CA LEU A 254 -28.50 23.48 -1.43
C LEU A 254 -28.59 24.96 -1.86
N GLU A 255 -27.49 25.70 -1.80
CA GLU A 255 -27.43 27.08 -2.28
C GLU A 255 -26.40 27.13 -3.43
N PRO A 256 -26.55 28.03 -4.41
CA PRO A 256 -25.51 28.26 -5.42
C PRO A 256 -24.26 28.75 -4.70
N VAL A 257 -23.25 27.90 -4.60
CA VAL A 257 -22.06 28.16 -3.76
C VAL A 257 -20.80 27.88 -4.55
N THR A 258 -19.81 28.74 -4.33
CA THR A 258 -18.45 28.51 -4.85
C THR A 258 -17.59 27.77 -3.83
N TYR A 259 -16.90 26.73 -4.30
CA TYR A 259 -15.99 25.93 -3.48
C TYR A 259 -14.55 25.97 -3.97
N ALA A 260 -13.62 25.77 -3.05
CA ALA A 260 -12.22 25.53 -3.30
C ALA A 260 -11.84 24.11 -2.88
N LEU A 261 -11.41 23.29 -3.85
CA LEU A 261 -10.86 21.96 -3.60
C LEU A 261 -9.34 22.00 -3.61
N PHE A 262 -8.73 21.66 -2.49
CA PHE A 262 -7.28 21.50 -2.38
C PHE A 262 -6.87 20.08 -2.73
N VAL A 263 -5.92 19.99 -3.65
CA VAL A 263 -5.44 18.73 -4.23
C VAL A 263 -3.92 18.74 -4.20
N LYS A 264 -3.33 17.63 -3.82
CA LYS A 264 -1.92 17.37 -4.08
C LYS A 264 -1.78 16.32 -5.17
N ASP A 265 -0.81 16.47 -6.03
CA ASP A 265 -0.54 15.50 -7.08
C ASP A 265 0.96 15.28 -7.27
N GLY A 266 1.27 14.33 -8.14
CA GLY A 266 2.63 14.02 -8.52
C GLY A 266 2.76 12.66 -9.17
N LEU A 267 4.01 12.27 -9.37
CA LEU A 267 4.37 11.07 -10.10
C LEU A 267 5.60 10.43 -9.50
N ASP A 268 5.73 9.14 -9.73
CA ASP A 268 6.84 8.33 -9.28
C ASP A 268 7.23 7.28 -10.33
N GLY A 269 8.51 6.94 -10.36
CA GLY A 269 9.07 5.87 -11.18
C GLY A 269 9.27 4.62 -10.33
N SER A 270 8.54 3.55 -10.64
CA SER A 270 8.70 2.25 -9.96
C SER A 270 9.51 1.30 -10.82
N GLY A 271 10.57 0.73 -10.26
CA GLY A 271 11.42 -0.25 -10.93
C GLY A 271 11.14 -1.70 -10.56
N SER A 272 11.85 -2.61 -11.23
CA SER A 272 11.85 -4.05 -10.97
C SER A 272 10.50 -4.75 -11.11
N HIS A 273 9.70 -4.31 -12.08
CA HIS A 273 8.49 -5.02 -12.48
C HIS A 273 8.85 -6.29 -13.28
N PRO A 274 8.10 -7.40 -13.09
CA PRO A 274 8.24 -8.59 -13.91
C PRO A 274 7.96 -8.29 -15.39
N VAL A 275 8.73 -8.91 -16.28
CA VAL A 275 8.48 -8.85 -17.73
C VAL A 275 7.58 -10.01 -18.10
N TYR A 276 6.49 -9.72 -18.80
CA TYR A 276 5.54 -10.73 -19.26
C TYR A 276 5.98 -11.28 -20.62
N HIS A 277 5.96 -12.61 -20.78
CA HIS A 277 6.28 -13.31 -22.03
C HIS A 277 5.05 -13.41 -22.94
N GLN A 278 4.38 -12.27 -23.19
CA GLN A 278 3.24 -12.21 -24.10
C GLN A 278 3.68 -11.78 -25.49
N PHE A 279 3.06 -12.36 -26.52
CA PHE A 279 3.28 -11.95 -27.91
C PHE A 279 2.81 -10.50 -28.10
N ASN A 280 3.69 -9.64 -28.60
CA ASN A 280 3.39 -8.22 -28.84
C ASN A 280 3.55 -7.91 -30.34
N PRO A 281 2.47 -7.95 -31.13
CA PRO A 281 2.52 -7.83 -32.59
C PRO A 281 3.03 -6.49 -33.12
N GLY A 282 3.17 -5.46 -32.26
CA GLY A 282 3.74 -4.15 -32.62
C GLY A 282 5.16 -3.89 -32.11
N ALA A 283 5.75 -4.83 -31.35
CA ALA A 283 7.12 -4.70 -30.88
C ALA A 283 8.06 -5.30 -31.93
N SER A 284 8.55 -4.47 -32.85
CA SER A 284 9.73 -4.80 -33.65
C SER A 284 10.79 -5.38 -32.72
N SER A 285 11.29 -6.57 -33.07
CA SER A 285 12.30 -7.35 -32.37
C SER A 285 13.25 -6.48 -31.50
N HIS A 286 13.33 -6.80 -30.21
CA HIS A 286 14.38 -6.39 -29.26
C HIS A 286 14.28 -5.08 -28.46
N LYS A 287 13.21 -4.28 -28.52
CA LYS A 287 13.02 -3.27 -27.45
C LYS A 287 12.46 -3.95 -26.20
N LYS A 288 13.37 -4.33 -25.29
CA LYS A 288 13.05 -4.81 -23.93
C LYS A 288 11.97 -3.90 -23.33
N THR A 289 10.76 -4.43 -23.23
CA THR A 289 9.69 -3.90 -22.38
C THR A 289 10.28 -3.62 -21.00
N GLY A 290 10.06 -2.40 -20.52
CA GLY A 290 10.79 -1.85 -19.40
C GLY A 290 10.46 -2.61 -18.13
N LYS A 291 11.47 -2.93 -17.31
CA LYS A 291 11.27 -3.35 -15.91
C LYS A 291 10.75 -2.20 -15.02
N THR A 292 10.18 -1.15 -15.61
CA THR A 292 9.91 0.13 -14.98
C THR A 292 8.55 0.66 -15.40
N LEU A 293 7.84 1.22 -14.44
CA LEU A 293 6.58 1.92 -14.65
C LEU A 293 6.72 3.36 -14.19
N ILE A 294 6.01 4.28 -14.85
CA ILE A 294 5.71 5.60 -14.28
C ILE A 294 4.23 5.61 -13.90
N THR A 295 3.93 6.09 -12.70
CA THR A 295 2.57 6.36 -12.25
C THR A 295 2.41 7.83 -11.92
N TYR A 296 1.26 8.39 -12.25
CA TYR A 296 0.83 9.71 -11.80
C TYR A 296 -0.45 9.55 -11.02
N GLY A 297 -0.56 10.26 -9.90
CA GLY A 297 -1.77 10.26 -9.10
C GLY A 297 -2.01 11.59 -8.41
N PHE A 298 -3.23 11.74 -7.93
CA PHE A 298 -3.66 12.92 -7.18
C PHE A 298 -4.45 12.50 -5.94
N VAL A 299 -4.45 13.38 -4.94
CA VAL A 299 -5.18 13.23 -3.68
C VAL A 299 -5.90 14.55 -3.40
N PRO A 300 -7.23 14.60 -3.62
CA PRO A 300 -8.05 15.65 -3.04
C PRO A 300 -8.01 15.49 -1.51
N TYR A 301 -7.79 16.57 -0.77
CA TYR A 301 -7.63 16.46 0.69
C TYR A 301 -8.42 17.46 1.51
N ARG A 302 -8.95 18.53 0.91
CA ARG A 302 -9.77 19.50 1.63
C ARG A 302 -10.70 20.24 0.67
N LEU A 303 -11.97 20.36 1.03
CA LEU A 303 -12.98 21.13 0.31
C LEU A 303 -13.48 22.26 1.22
N VAL A 304 -13.43 23.49 0.72
CA VAL A 304 -13.79 24.70 1.48
C VAL A 304 -14.91 25.43 0.75
N ASN A 305 -15.95 25.81 1.47
CA ASN A 305 -16.95 26.78 1.00
C ASN A 305 -16.31 28.18 1.04
N LEU A 306 -16.16 28.83 -0.11
CA LEU A 306 -15.45 30.11 -0.20
C LEU A 306 -16.23 31.28 0.38
N GLU A 307 -17.56 31.23 0.36
CA GLU A 307 -18.43 32.29 0.91
C GLU A 307 -18.41 32.28 2.45
N LYS A 308 -18.45 31.08 3.04
CA LYS A 308 -18.48 30.90 4.50
C LYS A 308 -17.08 30.77 5.11
N GLY A 309 -16.05 30.52 4.29
CA GLY A 309 -14.70 30.20 4.76
C GLY A 309 -14.62 28.89 5.55
N LEU A 310 -15.61 27.99 5.39
CA LEU A 310 -15.73 26.76 6.18
C LEU A 310 -15.25 25.54 5.40
N THR A 311 -14.44 24.70 6.04
CA THR A 311 -14.09 23.37 5.53
C THR A 311 -15.33 22.46 5.62
N VAL A 312 -15.84 22.03 4.47
CA VAL A 312 -17.00 21.12 4.38
C VAL A 312 -16.57 19.65 4.33
N TRP A 313 -15.34 19.39 3.91
CA TRP A 313 -14.77 18.04 3.88
C TRP A 313 -13.24 18.08 3.99
N GLU A 314 -12.68 17.09 4.67
CA GLU A 314 -11.23 16.91 4.81
C GLU A 314 -10.88 15.42 4.83
N GLU A 315 -9.86 15.04 4.07
CA GLU A 315 -9.32 13.68 4.05
C GLU A 315 -8.54 13.41 5.34
N LYS A 316 -8.95 12.39 6.09
CA LYS A 316 -8.32 12.04 7.38
C LYS A 316 -6.93 11.46 7.20
N SER A 317 -6.66 10.80 6.08
CA SER A 317 -5.39 10.12 5.80
C SER A 317 -4.87 10.44 4.40
N PRO A 318 -4.45 11.69 4.12
CA PRO A 318 -4.12 12.13 2.76
C PRO A 318 -2.84 11.46 2.21
N ASN A 319 -2.07 10.78 3.04
CA ASN A 319 -0.88 10.01 2.62
C ASN A 319 -1.16 8.51 2.52
N SER A 320 -2.40 8.06 2.70
CA SER A 320 -2.76 6.65 2.54
C SER A 320 -2.88 6.28 1.05
N PRO A 321 -2.47 5.07 0.65
CA PRO A 321 -2.69 4.58 -0.71
C PRO A 321 -4.15 4.58 -1.13
N GLU A 322 -5.08 4.42 -0.18
CA GLU A 322 -6.52 4.41 -0.40
C GLU A 322 -7.09 5.79 -0.74
N ALA A 323 -6.40 6.89 -0.40
CA ALA A 323 -6.78 8.26 -0.77
C ALA A 323 -6.24 8.67 -2.15
N CYS A 324 -5.17 8.02 -2.63
CA CYS A 324 -4.57 8.31 -3.92
C CYS A 324 -5.45 7.82 -5.08
N ARG A 325 -5.66 8.68 -6.08
CA ARG A 325 -6.40 8.38 -7.30
C ARG A 325 -5.41 8.33 -8.47
N PRO A 326 -5.34 7.23 -9.24
CA PRO A 326 -4.44 7.15 -10.37
C PRO A 326 -4.95 8.03 -11.51
N LEU A 327 -4.05 8.80 -12.12
CA LEU A 327 -4.32 9.59 -13.32
C LEU A 327 -3.73 8.93 -14.57
N PHE A 328 -2.52 8.40 -14.49
CA PHE A 328 -1.99 7.54 -15.54
C PHE A 328 -0.98 6.51 -15.03
N ILE A 329 -0.83 5.46 -15.81
CA ILE A 329 0.20 4.43 -15.66
C ILE A 329 0.80 4.11 -17.01
N MET A 330 2.13 4.06 -17.08
CA MET A 330 2.86 3.84 -18.33
C MET A 330 4.03 2.90 -18.11
N GLU A 331 4.26 2.02 -19.08
CA GLU A 331 5.43 1.15 -19.08
C GLU A 331 6.63 1.88 -19.68
N THR A 332 7.35 2.61 -18.84
CA THR A 332 8.52 3.36 -19.27
C THR A 332 9.43 3.73 -18.10
N LYS A 333 10.64 4.17 -18.43
CA LYS A 333 11.59 4.70 -17.45
C LYS A 333 11.32 6.17 -17.21
N GLU A 334 11.63 6.61 -16.00
CA GLU A 334 11.69 8.02 -15.62
C GLU A 334 12.79 8.75 -16.41
N GLU A 335 12.43 9.21 -17.61
CA GLU A 335 13.33 9.86 -18.55
C GLU A 335 12.80 11.22 -18.96
N ARG A 336 13.68 12.23 -18.99
CA ARG A 336 13.32 13.63 -19.30
C ARG A 336 12.54 13.77 -20.60
N ASN A 337 12.97 13.07 -21.66
CA ASN A 337 12.35 13.17 -22.99
C ASN A 337 10.89 12.70 -22.98
N ILE A 338 10.56 11.78 -22.09
CA ILE A 338 9.22 11.25 -21.90
C ILE A 338 8.41 12.24 -21.06
N LEU A 339 8.98 12.71 -19.94
CA LEU A 339 8.34 13.72 -19.08
C LEU A 339 8.03 15.03 -19.83
N LYS A 340 8.89 15.46 -20.76
CA LYS A 340 8.64 16.61 -21.65
C LYS A 340 7.36 16.50 -22.46
N LYS A 341 6.95 15.28 -22.83
CA LYS A 341 5.72 15.02 -23.60
C LYS A 341 4.51 14.81 -22.70
N LEU A 342 4.71 14.30 -21.49
CA LEU A 342 3.62 13.91 -20.59
C LEU A 342 3.16 15.03 -19.67
N ILE A 343 4.09 15.80 -19.09
CA ILE A 343 3.78 16.74 -18.02
C ILE A 343 3.09 18.00 -18.52
N PRO A 344 3.53 18.65 -19.62
CA PRO A 344 2.89 19.89 -20.06
C PRO A 344 1.40 19.74 -20.37
N PRO A 345 0.92 18.69 -21.09
CA PRO A 345 -0.52 18.49 -21.29
C PRO A 345 -1.30 18.29 -20.00
N VAL A 346 -0.75 17.57 -19.02
CA VAL A 346 -1.39 17.41 -17.70
C VAL A 346 -1.47 18.76 -16.97
N GLN A 347 -0.45 19.60 -17.09
CA GLN A 347 -0.44 20.93 -16.50
C GLN A 347 -1.39 21.91 -17.22
N ASP A 348 -1.67 21.70 -18.50
CA ASP A 348 -2.71 22.43 -19.22
C ASP A 348 -4.10 22.05 -18.69
N GLU A 349 -4.38 20.77 -18.46
CA GLU A 349 -5.61 20.32 -17.79
C GLU A 349 -5.73 20.90 -16.36
N ILE A 350 -4.62 20.97 -15.60
CA ILE A 350 -4.58 21.60 -14.28
C ILE A 350 -4.87 23.10 -14.36
N THR A 351 -4.36 23.79 -15.38
CA THR A 351 -4.60 25.23 -15.60
C THR A 351 -6.08 25.47 -15.87
N ASP A 352 -6.67 24.67 -16.74
CA ASP A 352 -8.11 24.71 -17.02
C ASP A 352 -8.95 24.48 -15.73
N LEU A 353 -8.59 23.50 -14.90
CA LEU A 353 -9.26 23.27 -13.61
C LEU A 353 -9.09 24.40 -12.60
N LYS A 354 -7.97 25.13 -12.64
CA LYS A 354 -7.72 26.30 -11.78
C LYS A 354 -8.53 27.52 -12.23
N VAL A 355 -8.66 27.73 -13.53
CA VAL A 355 -9.29 28.93 -14.12
C VAL A 355 -10.80 28.76 -14.27
N ASN A 356 -11.23 27.61 -14.80
CA ASN A 356 -12.64 27.37 -15.16
C ASN A 356 -13.39 26.56 -14.10
N GLY A 357 -12.68 25.90 -13.18
CA GLY A 357 -13.28 25.06 -12.15
C GLY A 357 -14.05 23.86 -12.72
N ILE A 358 -14.80 23.18 -11.86
CA ILE A 358 -15.70 22.06 -12.21
C ILE A 358 -17.12 22.46 -11.83
N HIS A 359 -18.02 22.42 -12.81
CA HIS A 359 -19.44 22.61 -12.57
C HIS A 359 -20.06 21.29 -12.09
N ILE A 360 -20.68 21.32 -10.92
CA ILE A 360 -21.39 20.17 -10.34
C ILE A 360 -22.88 20.50 -10.33
N ASP A 361 -23.66 19.56 -10.85
CA ASP A 361 -25.11 19.54 -10.71
C ASP A 361 -25.50 18.83 -9.41
N LEU A 362 -26.15 19.55 -8.50
CA LEU A 362 -26.64 19.06 -7.21
C LEU A 362 -28.17 18.96 -7.21
N GLY A 363 -28.77 18.72 -8.39
CA GLY A 363 -30.22 18.68 -8.58
C GLY A 363 -30.78 20.07 -8.84
N HIS A 364 -31.31 20.72 -7.80
CA HIS A 364 -31.88 22.08 -7.95
C HIS A 364 -30.83 23.20 -7.95
N ASN A 365 -29.58 22.88 -7.61
CA ASN A 365 -28.50 23.85 -7.49
C ASN A 365 -27.31 23.50 -8.36
N LYS A 366 -26.60 24.54 -8.79
CA LYS A 366 -25.32 24.43 -9.47
C LYS A 366 -24.22 24.96 -8.56
N ALA A 367 -23.16 24.19 -8.40
CA ALA A 367 -21.97 24.59 -7.67
C ALA A 367 -20.77 24.66 -8.63
N ILE A 368 -19.85 25.57 -8.36
CA ILE A 368 -18.56 25.65 -9.05
C ILE A 368 -17.45 25.32 -8.07
N VAL A 369 -16.60 24.37 -8.43
CA VAL A 369 -15.46 23.94 -7.62
C VAL A 369 -14.15 24.32 -8.30
N TYR A 370 -13.45 25.32 -7.76
CA TYR A 370 -12.11 25.69 -8.21
C TYR A 370 -11.06 24.79 -7.56
N CYS A 371 -10.11 24.28 -8.36
CA CYS A 371 -9.12 23.31 -7.87
C CYS A 371 -7.77 23.98 -7.58
N HIS A 372 -7.34 24.00 -6.31
CA HIS A 372 -5.99 24.37 -5.89
C HIS A 372 -5.08 23.14 -5.91
N ILE A 373 -4.46 22.90 -7.07
CA ILE A 373 -3.60 21.74 -7.31
C ILE A 373 -2.12 22.09 -7.11
N THR A 374 -1.47 21.36 -6.21
CA THR A 374 -0.04 21.50 -5.88
C THR A 374 0.72 20.20 -6.12
N MET A 375 1.78 20.26 -6.94
CA MET A 375 2.66 19.11 -7.19
C MET A 375 3.60 18.88 -6.02
N SER A 376 3.14 18.09 -5.05
CA SER A 376 3.88 17.80 -3.82
C SER A 376 4.21 16.32 -3.62
N MET A 377 3.65 15.44 -4.45
CA MET A 377 3.86 13.99 -4.41
C MET A 377 4.98 13.57 -5.37
N VAL A 378 6.10 14.28 -5.32
CA VAL A 378 7.30 14.03 -6.13
C VAL A 378 8.52 13.95 -5.22
N ASP A 379 9.45 13.05 -5.51
CA ASP A 379 10.72 12.98 -4.80
C ASP A 379 11.73 14.02 -5.32
N GLY A 380 12.90 14.11 -4.66
CA GLY A 380 13.92 15.08 -5.05
C GLY A 380 14.48 14.83 -6.46
N LYS A 381 14.56 13.57 -6.90
CA LYS A 381 15.10 13.22 -8.22
C LYS A 381 14.12 13.62 -9.33
N MET A 382 12.83 13.37 -9.11
CA MET A 382 11.77 13.83 -9.99
C MET A 382 11.72 15.36 -10.03
N GLN A 383 11.87 16.04 -8.89
CA GLN A 383 12.03 17.50 -8.87
C GLN A 383 13.21 17.96 -9.75
N ASP A 384 14.37 17.32 -9.64
CA ASP A 384 15.54 17.65 -10.48
C ASP A 384 15.25 17.50 -11.97
N LEU A 385 14.53 16.45 -12.35
CA LEU A 385 14.09 16.27 -13.73
C LEU A 385 13.10 17.36 -14.15
N LEU A 386 12.05 17.61 -13.37
CA LEU A 386 11.01 18.55 -13.74
C LEU A 386 11.50 20.00 -13.79
N LEU A 387 12.37 20.39 -12.85
CA LEU A 387 12.93 21.74 -12.76
C LEU A 387 14.21 21.89 -13.58
N GLY A 388 14.85 20.80 -13.99
CA GLY A 388 16.14 20.82 -14.68
C GLY A 388 17.32 21.18 -13.76
N THR A 389 17.18 20.94 -12.46
CA THR A 389 18.10 21.39 -11.41
C THR A 389 19.06 20.31 -10.91
N GLY A 390 19.44 19.36 -11.76
CA GLY A 390 20.26 18.21 -11.34
C GLY A 390 21.66 18.54 -10.83
N GLY A 391 22.14 19.78 -11.00
CA GLY A 391 23.38 20.28 -10.40
C GLY A 391 23.17 21.12 -9.14
N SER A 392 21.92 21.27 -8.67
CA SER A 392 21.60 22.10 -7.50
C SER A 392 21.87 21.38 -6.18
N PHE A 393 22.26 22.15 -5.16
CA PHE A 393 22.36 21.60 -3.81
C PHE A 393 20.98 21.45 -3.15
N CYS A 394 20.10 22.40 -3.41
CA CYS A 394 18.71 22.40 -2.97
C CYS A 394 17.76 22.72 -4.13
N ASN A 395 16.68 21.94 -4.22
CA ASN A 395 15.74 22.00 -5.34
C ASN A 395 14.65 23.05 -5.15
N VAL A 396 14.53 23.62 -3.95
CA VAL A 396 13.46 24.57 -3.59
C VAL A 396 13.98 25.95 -3.21
N CYS A 397 15.29 26.11 -2.99
CA CYS A 397 15.93 27.40 -2.71
C CYS A 397 17.21 27.60 -3.51
N LYS A 398 17.78 28.80 -3.46
CA LYS A 398 19.03 29.17 -4.16
C LYS A 398 20.32 28.85 -3.40
N VAL A 399 20.21 28.39 -2.15
CA VAL A 399 21.33 28.08 -1.24
C VAL A 399 22.34 27.14 -1.89
N SER A 400 23.62 27.50 -1.83
CA SER A 400 24.74 26.66 -2.24
C SER A 400 25.19 25.75 -1.10
N LYS A 401 26.08 24.79 -1.41
CA LYS A 401 26.71 23.98 -0.36
C LYS A 401 27.51 24.83 0.63
N ALA A 402 28.17 25.90 0.18
CA ALA A 402 28.93 26.79 1.05
C ALA A 402 27.99 27.55 2.00
N ASP A 403 26.87 28.05 1.47
CA ASP A 403 25.86 28.74 2.27
C ASP A 403 25.26 27.84 3.36
N SER A 404 25.08 26.54 3.07
CA SER A 404 24.60 25.55 4.04
C SER A 404 25.57 25.29 5.21
N GLN A 405 26.76 25.88 5.18
CA GLN A 405 27.78 25.79 6.22
C GLN A 405 28.01 27.13 6.93
N ASN A 406 27.34 28.20 6.50
CA ASN A 406 27.43 29.52 7.10
C ASN A 406 26.36 29.67 8.20
N LEU A 407 26.79 29.87 9.45
CA LEU A 407 25.90 29.99 10.61
C LEU A 407 24.92 31.16 10.49
N GLU A 408 25.36 32.33 10.01
CA GLU A 408 24.51 33.51 9.86
C GLU A 408 23.37 33.25 8.87
N ILE A 409 23.66 32.52 7.77
CA ILE A 409 22.64 32.15 6.78
C ILE A 409 21.70 31.08 7.36
N ILE A 410 22.22 30.12 8.13
CA ILE A 410 21.40 29.10 8.80
C ILE A 410 20.43 29.75 9.80
N GLU A 411 20.89 30.74 10.57
CA GLU A 411 20.08 31.51 11.52
C GLU A 411 18.93 32.27 10.84
N GLN A 412 19.18 32.83 9.66
CA GLN A 412 18.15 33.50 8.85
C GLN A 412 17.16 32.50 8.21
N GLY A 413 17.54 31.23 8.15
CA GLY A 413 16.77 30.17 7.51
C GLY A 413 16.87 30.18 5.99
N PHE A 414 16.41 29.09 5.37
CA PHE A 414 16.46 28.92 3.91
C PHE A 414 15.08 29.16 3.30
N GLN A 415 14.89 30.29 2.64
CA GLN A 415 13.64 30.62 1.96
C GLN A 415 13.43 29.73 0.74
N MET A 416 12.20 29.21 0.53
CA MET A 416 11.84 28.43 -0.67
C MET A 416 11.58 29.35 -1.87
N ASP A 417 12.63 30.02 -2.32
CA ASP A 417 12.61 31.16 -3.24
C ASP A 417 12.90 30.79 -4.70
N ARG A 418 12.97 29.49 -5.03
CA ARG A 418 13.16 29.02 -6.40
C ARG A 418 11.81 28.95 -7.13
N SER A 419 11.65 29.73 -8.19
CA SER A 419 10.46 29.71 -9.07
C SER A 419 10.80 29.21 -10.48
N ILE A 420 9.79 28.71 -11.20
CA ILE A 420 9.93 28.33 -12.62
C ILE A 420 10.31 29.53 -13.48
N GLU A 421 9.75 30.70 -13.21
CA GLU A 421 10.09 31.94 -13.91
C GLU A 421 11.59 32.25 -13.76
N PHE A 422 12.11 32.21 -12.53
CA PHE A 422 13.54 32.40 -12.27
C PHE A 422 14.41 31.41 -13.04
N LEU A 423 14.07 30.12 -13.00
CA LEU A 423 14.82 29.09 -13.72
C LEU A 423 14.73 29.26 -15.24
N THR A 424 13.60 29.72 -15.76
CA THR A 424 13.40 29.99 -17.19
C THR A 424 14.25 31.17 -17.63
N ASN A 425 14.30 32.25 -16.85
CA ASN A 425 15.15 33.42 -17.13
C ASN A 425 16.65 33.06 -17.13
N ILE A 426 17.09 32.19 -16.20
CA ILE A 426 18.47 31.66 -16.23
C ILE A 426 18.68 30.83 -17.50
N TRP A 427 17.75 29.95 -17.84
CA TRP A 427 17.84 29.15 -19.06
C TRP A 427 18.00 30.05 -20.27
N ASP A 428 17.11 31.01 -20.46
CA ASP A 428 17.08 31.87 -21.64
C ASP A 428 18.33 32.76 -21.77
N SER A 429 18.90 33.22 -20.64
CA SER A 429 20.12 34.04 -20.64
C SER A 429 21.43 33.25 -20.75
N GLN A 430 21.47 31.99 -20.31
CA GLN A 430 22.70 31.21 -20.20
C GLN A 430 22.79 30.05 -21.20
N ASN A 431 21.70 29.70 -21.89
CA ASN A 431 21.76 28.66 -22.91
C ASN A 431 22.50 29.16 -24.15
N ILE A 432 23.35 28.30 -24.72
CA ILE A 432 24.04 28.55 -25.98
C ILE A 432 23.57 27.45 -26.92
N ASN A 433 22.83 27.83 -27.98
CA ASN A 433 22.26 26.90 -28.96
C ASN A 433 21.36 25.82 -28.34
N GLY A 434 20.57 26.17 -27.32
CA GLY A 434 19.66 25.23 -26.66
C GLY A 434 20.32 24.26 -25.67
N GLU A 435 21.60 24.47 -25.36
CA GLU A 435 22.35 23.69 -24.38
C GLU A 435 22.92 24.57 -23.26
N MET A 436 22.98 24.00 -22.06
CA MET A 436 23.58 24.66 -20.90
C MET A 436 24.97 24.10 -20.65
N LYS A 437 26.00 24.91 -20.93
CA LYS A 437 27.39 24.52 -20.73
C LYS A 437 27.79 24.73 -19.26
N SER A 438 27.92 23.63 -18.51
CA SER A 438 28.43 23.65 -17.14
C SER A 438 29.92 24.01 -17.12
N ARG A 439 30.32 24.94 -16.25
CA ARG A 439 31.72 25.30 -15.96
C ARG A 439 32.02 25.08 -14.48
N LYS A 440 33.28 24.90 -14.12
CA LYS A 440 33.66 24.81 -12.70
C LYS A 440 33.43 26.17 -12.03
N GLY A 441 32.69 26.19 -10.91
CA GLY A 441 32.47 27.39 -10.11
C GLY A 441 31.33 28.31 -10.55
N ASP A 442 30.51 27.91 -11.53
CA ASP A 442 29.42 28.73 -12.08
C ASP A 442 28.08 28.59 -11.34
N TYR A 443 28.09 28.02 -10.13
CA TYR A 443 26.88 27.79 -9.35
C TYR A 443 26.12 29.09 -9.08
N CYS A 444 26.82 30.19 -8.79
CA CYS A 444 26.21 31.50 -8.57
C CYS A 444 25.50 32.07 -9.81
N ILE A 445 25.78 31.54 -11.00
CA ILE A 445 25.16 31.98 -12.26
C ILE A 445 23.97 31.08 -12.58
N ARG A 446 24.16 29.76 -12.53
CA ARG A 446 23.12 28.78 -12.96
C ARG A 446 22.23 28.30 -11.83
N PHE A 447 22.64 28.48 -10.57
CA PHE A 447 21.97 27.94 -9.39
C PHE A 447 21.71 26.43 -9.49
N GLY A 448 22.63 25.71 -10.14
CA GLY A 448 22.53 24.27 -10.38
C GLY A 448 21.57 23.84 -11.49
N LEU A 449 21.01 24.79 -12.25
CA LEU A 449 20.26 24.49 -13.47
C LEU A 449 21.20 23.85 -14.50
N THR A 450 20.79 22.74 -15.08
CA THR A 450 21.54 21.99 -16.10
C THR A 450 20.72 21.79 -17.37
N GLN A 451 19.40 21.92 -17.30
CA GLN A 451 18.47 21.61 -18.39
C GLN A 451 17.25 22.54 -18.33
N LYS A 452 16.60 22.81 -19.48
CA LYS A 452 15.39 23.64 -19.55
C LYS A 452 14.28 23.07 -18.67
N PRO A 453 13.65 23.82 -17.75
CA PRO A 453 12.53 23.34 -16.94
C PRO A 453 11.42 22.72 -17.82
N ILE A 454 10.84 21.60 -17.35
CA ILE A 454 9.67 20.95 -17.98
C ILE A 454 8.38 21.49 -17.36
N SER A 455 8.38 21.67 -16.04
CA SER A 455 7.20 22.11 -15.31
C SER A 455 6.86 23.56 -15.63
N LYS A 456 5.56 23.83 -15.81
CA LYS A 456 4.95 25.17 -15.88
C LYS A 456 4.65 25.76 -14.50
N PHE A 457 4.70 24.94 -13.45
CA PHE A 457 4.38 25.35 -12.08
C PHE A 457 5.57 25.19 -11.14
N ASP A 458 5.63 26.07 -10.15
CA ASP A 458 6.56 25.99 -9.02
C ASP A 458 6.38 24.67 -8.26
N ILE A 459 7.50 24.02 -7.93
CA ILE A 459 7.52 22.80 -7.12
C ILE A 459 8.24 23.11 -5.81
N LYS A 460 7.50 23.67 -4.85
CA LYS A 460 8.02 24.09 -3.53
C LYS A 460 7.60 23.10 -2.45
N THR A 461 8.21 21.92 -2.46
CA THR A 461 7.84 20.82 -1.56
C THR A 461 9.06 20.06 -1.03
N VAL A 462 8.97 19.67 0.24
CA VAL A 462 9.96 18.87 0.93
C VAL A 462 9.44 17.43 1.04
N PRO A 463 10.02 16.45 0.31
CA PRO A 463 9.54 15.08 0.32
C PRO A 463 9.86 14.39 1.64
N VAL A 464 8.92 14.41 2.58
CA VAL A 464 9.06 13.93 3.97
C VAL A 464 9.66 12.52 4.06
N LEU A 465 9.23 11.59 3.22
CA LEU A 465 9.79 10.22 3.19
C LEU A 465 11.30 10.25 2.91
N HIS A 466 11.72 11.05 1.93
CA HIS A 466 13.12 11.19 1.55
C HIS A 466 13.92 11.99 2.58
N CYS A 467 13.30 12.89 3.35
CA CYS A 467 13.94 13.49 4.53
C CYS A 467 14.31 12.43 5.56
N TRP A 468 13.41 11.49 5.86
CA TRP A 468 13.71 10.37 6.76
C TRP A 468 14.86 9.49 6.23
N LEU A 469 14.83 9.16 4.94
CA LEU A 469 15.86 8.31 4.33
C LEU A 469 17.23 9.02 4.30
N ARG A 470 17.29 10.27 3.82
CA ARG A 470 18.53 11.04 3.72
C ARG A 470 19.07 11.42 5.11
N GLY A 471 18.20 11.81 6.04
CA GLY A 471 18.59 12.10 7.42
C GLY A 471 19.14 10.86 8.13
N PHE A 472 18.55 9.68 7.90
CA PHE A 472 19.08 8.44 8.45
C PHE A 472 20.39 8.00 7.78
N ALA A 473 20.52 8.13 6.46
CA ALA A 473 21.77 7.86 5.76
C ALA A 473 22.91 8.77 6.26
N TRP A 474 22.60 10.06 6.48
CA TRP A 474 23.51 11.01 7.11
C TRP A 474 23.90 10.57 8.52
N ALA A 475 22.94 10.15 9.35
CA ALA A 475 23.20 9.66 10.72
C ALA A 475 24.13 8.43 10.73
N VAL A 476 23.90 7.46 9.84
CA VAL A 476 24.79 6.29 9.68
C VAL A 476 26.20 6.74 9.28
N LYS A 477 26.30 7.68 8.33
CA LYS A 477 27.59 8.24 7.91
C LYS A 477 28.29 8.94 9.08
N PHE A 478 27.60 9.84 9.78
CA PHE A 478 28.11 10.57 10.94
C PHE A 478 28.71 9.65 12.01
N ILE A 479 27.95 8.64 12.44
CA ILE A 479 28.43 7.66 13.43
C ILE A 479 29.68 6.94 12.93
N SER A 480 29.69 6.52 11.65
CA SER A 480 30.83 5.81 11.06
C SER A 480 32.09 6.68 11.05
N HIS A 481 31.96 7.97 10.75
CA HIS A 481 33.06 8.93 10.79
C HIS A 481 33.59 9.14 12.22
N VAL A 482 32.70 9.38 13.19
CA VAL A 482 33.09 9.59 14.59
C VAL A 482 33.77 8.35 15.16
N ALA A 483 33.25 7.15 14.86
CA ALA A 483 33.84 5.90 15.31
C ALA A 483 35.18 5.58 14.64
N ALA A 484 35.39 6.04 13.40
CA ALA A 484 36.66 5.91 12.69
C ALA A 484 37.70 6.97 13.08
N GLY A 485 37.30 8.01 13.83
CA GLY A 485 38.16 9.16 14.14
C GLY A 485 38.49 10.01 12.91
N VAL A 486 37.58 10.07 11.93
CA VAL A 486 37.76 10.80 10.66
C VAL A 486 36.84 12.02 10.64
N ASN A 487 37.44 13.21 10.69
CA ASN A 487 36.70 14.48 10.74
C ASN A 487 36.34 15.03 9.35
N ASN A 488 37.05 14.61 8.31
CA ASN A 488 36.80 15.03 6.93
C ASN A 488 35.50 14.42 6.39
N TRP A 489 34.64 15.21 5.73
CA TRP A 489 33.32 14.71 5.25
C TRP A 489 33.25 14.38 3.76
N THR A 490 34.01 15.08 2.89
CA THR A 490 33.87 14.97 1.42
C THR A 490 35.14 14.59 0.65
N ASN A 491 36.33 14.88 1.17
CA ASN A 491 37.60 14.61 0.48
C ASN A 491 38.43 13.61 1.29
N LEU A 492 37.88 12.40 1.45
CA LEU A 492 38.56 11.34 2.17
C LEU A 492 39.71 10.79 1.33
N SER A 493 40.88 10.62 1.95
CA SER A 493 41.92 9.74 1.40
C SER A 493 41.42 8.30 1.31
N ASP A 494 42.08 7.47 0.50
CA ASP A 494 41.74 6.04 0.39
C ASP A 494 41.79 5.32 1.74
N HIS A 495 42.77 5.69 2.57
CA HIS A 495 42.91 5.18 3.92
C HIS A 495 41.76 5.61 4.84
N GLU A 496 41.34 6.87 4.81
CA GLU A 496 40.17 7.33 5.57
C GLU A 496 38.86 6.68 5.07
N THR A 497 38.70 6.54 3.76
CA THR A 497 37.56 5.86 3.14
C THR A 497 37.46 4.41 3.62
N SER A 498 38.58 3.70 3.65
CA SER A 498 38.69 2.34 4.18
C SER A 498 38.30 2.27 5.66
N LYS A 499 38.83 3.18 6.50
CA LYS A 499 38.49 3.26 7.93
C LYS A 499 36.99 3.50 8.16
N VAL A 500 36.38 4.46 7.45
CA VAL A 500 34.95 4.74 7.55
C VAL A 500 34.12 3.55 7.06
N GLY A 501 34.55 2.87 5.99
CA GLY A 501 33.92 1.65 5.47
C GLY A 501 33.93 0.51 6.49
N LEU A 502 35.07 0.25 7.13
CA LEU A 502 35.19 -0.75 8.21
C LEU A 502 34.32 -0.39 9.42
N ALA A 503 34.30 0.88 9.82
CA ALA A 503 33.44 1.36 10.90
C ALA A 503 31.95 1.16 10.57
N LYS A 504 31.54 1.46 9.33
CA LYS A 504 30.17 1.23 8.85
C LYS A 504 29.80 -0.25 8.86
N ALA A 505 30.67 -1.14 8.38
CA ALA A 505 30.43 -2.59 8.38
C ALA A 505 30.28 -3.15 9.80
N LYS A 506 31.10 -2.65 10.74
CA LYS A 506 31.00 -2.98 12.16
C LYS A 506 29.67 -2.48 12.75
N LEU A 507 29.25 -1.26 12.44
CA LEU A 507 27.96 -0.70 12.85
C LEU A 507 26.80 -1.58 12.36
N GLN A 508 26.81 -1.98 11.08
CA GLN A 508 25.78 -2.84 10.50
C GLN A 508 25.68 -4.19 11.24
N THR A 509 26.83 -4.81 11.56
CA THR A 509 26.90 -6.05 12.33
C THR A 509 26.31 -5.90 13.73
N ILE A 510 26.68 -4.83 14.45
CA ILE A 510 26.16 -4.54 15.79
C ILE A 510 24.65 -4.33 15.74
N ILE A 511 24.15 -3.50 14.81
CA ILE A 511 22.71 -3.24 14.69
C ILE A 511 21.94 -4.51 14.39
N PHE A 512 22.45 -5.36 13.49
CA PHE A 512 21.82 -6.64 13.20
C PHE A 512 21.77 -7.54 14.44
N LYS A 513 22.89 -7.69 15.17
CA LYS A 513 22.96 -8.49 16.40
C LYS A 513 22.00 -7.97 17.47
N GLU A 514 21.91 -6.65 17.64
CA GLU A 514 21.18 -6.00 18.72
C GLU A 514 19.69 -5.82 18.49
N THR A 515 19.25 -5.82 17.22
CA THR A 515 17.87 -5.43 16.84
C THR A 515 17.22 -6.37 15.83
N GLY A 516 17.98 -7.27 15.20
CA GLY A 516 17.57 -8.09 14.06
C GLY A 516 17.39 -7.32 12.75
N ILE A 517 17.70 -6.01 12.73
CA ILE A 517 17.53 -5.16 11.54
C ILE A 517 18.77 -5.20 10.67
N ARG A 518 18.60 -5.51 9.38
CA ARG A 518 19.66 -5.40 8.38
C ARG A 518 19.67 -3.99 7.79
N LEU A 519 20.84 -3.37 7.73
CA LEU A 519 21.06 -2.07 7.13
C LEU A 519 21.75 -2.20 5.77
N ASP A 520 21.30 -1.42 4.80
CA ASP A 520 21.84 -1.35 3.43
C ASP A 520 21.96 -2.70 2.70
N ALA A 521 21.25 -3.73 3.15
CA ALA A 521 21.21 -5.00 2.44
C ALA A 521 20.39 -4.81 1.15
N PRO A 522 20.85 -5.30 -0.01
CA PRO A 522 20.01 -5.32 -1.20
C PRO A 522 18.71 -6.06 -0.90
N GLY A 523 17.59 -5.54 -1.38
CA GLY A 523 16.28 -6.14 -1.15
C GLY A 523 16.27 -7.61 -1.62
N THR A 524 16.11 -8.54 -0.67
CA THR A 524 16.19 -9.99 -0.98
C THR A 524 14.96 -10.55 -1.69
N GLN A 525 13.84 -9.82 -1.72
CA GLN A 525 12.55 -10.32 -2.23
C GLN A 525 12.30 -10.03 -3.71
N THR A 526 13.09 -9.15 -4.31
CA THR A 526 12.99 -8.78 -5.71
C THR A 526 14.40 -8.38 -6.09
N CYS A 527 15.01 -9.01 -7.10
CA CYS A 527 16.34 -8.67 -7.63
C CYS A 527 16.40 -7.20 -8.13
N ALA A 528 16.32 -6.25 -7.20
CA ALA A 528 15.81 -4.90 -7.40
C ALA A 528 16.63 -3.89 -6.62
N THR A 529 16.72 -2.69 -7.18
CA THR A 529 17.57 -1.55 -6.86
C THR A 529 17.30 -0.88 -5.50
N GLY A 530 16.57 -1.53 -4.59
CA GLY A 530 16.23 -1.03 -3.27
C GLY A 530 17.12 -1.60 -2.16
N THR A 531 17.29 -0.85 -1.08
CA THR A 531 18.00 -1.30 0.13
C THR A 531 17.03 -1.64 1.24
N SER A 532 17.47 -2.42 2.22
CA SER A 532 16.71 -2.71 3.44
C SER A 532 16.48 -1.47 4.31
N THR A 533 17.14 -0.36 4.00
CA THR A 533 17.05 0.92 4.70
C THR A 533 15.80 1.68 4.24
N THR A 534 14.66 1.35 4.86
CA THR A 534 13.37 2.01 4.60
C THR A 534 13.06 3.11 5.62
N GLY A 535 12.04 3.94 5.34
CA GLY A 535 11.58 4.96 6.30
C GLY A 535 11.15 4.37 7.65
N ASN A 536 10.63 3.14 7.68
CA ASN A 536 10.28 2.44 8.92
C ASN A 536 11.52 2.01 9.71
N VAL A 537 12.57 1.57 9.01
CA VAL A 537 13.86 1.27 9.64
C VAL A 537 14.48 2.52 10.25
N ALA A 538 14.47 3.65 9.51
CA ALA A 538 14.93 4.93 10.01
C ALA A 538 14.18 5.36 11.29
N LYS A 539 12.85 5.35 11.26
CA LYS A 539 12.00 5.69 12.42
C LYS A 539 12.27 4.80 13.64
N ARG A 540 12.48 3.51 13.42
CA ARG A 540 12.72 2.53 14.49
C ARG A 540 14.10 2.72 15.11
N LEU A 541 15.14 2.90 14.32
CA LEU A 541 16.51 3.02 14.81
C LEU A 541 16.81 4.39 15.44
N LEU A 542 16.22 5.47 14.92
CA LEU A 542 16.36 6.80 15.51
C LEU A 542 15.48 7.01 16.77
N ASN A 543 14.64 6.06 17.12
CA ASN A 543 13.84 6.09 18.35
C ASN A 543 14.72 6.05 19.60
N TYR A 544 14.26 6.65 20.71
CA TYR A 544 14.97 6.70 21.99
C TYR A 544 15.45 5.32 22.49
N GLN A 545 14.71 4.25 22.21
CA GLN A 545 15.06 2.89 22.66
C GLN A 545 16.27 2.30 21.93
N LEU A 546 16.39 2.54 20.62
CA LEU A 546 17.40 1.89 19.78
C LEU A 546 18.55 2.81 19.39
N ARG A 547 18.37 4.12 19.47
CA ARG A 547 19.40 5.12 19.14
C ARG A 547 20.70 4.92 19.96
N PRO A 548 20.68 4.64 21.27
CA PRO A 548 21.91 4.38 22.03
C PRO A 548 22.71 3.19 21.47
N LYS A 549 22.01 2.19 20.90
CA LYS A 549 22.66 1.03 20.29
C LYS A 549 23.41 1.38 19.00
N MET A 550 23.01 2.46 18.31
CA MET A 550 23.70 2.93 17.11
C MET A 550 25.08 3.52 17.41
N VAL A 551 25.31 4.04 18.61
CA VAL A 551 26.56 4.73 18.96
C VAL A 551 27.49 3.90 19.83
N ILE A 552 27.14 2.64 20.14
CA ILE A 552 27.86 1.80 21.10
C ILE A 552 29.33 1.57 20.71
N MET A 553 29.65 1.62 19.42
CA MET A 553 31.01 1.46 18.92
C MET A 553 31.90 2.70 19.06
N ILE A 554 31.34 3.86 19.40
CA ILE A 554 32.11 5.08 19.67
C ILE A 554 32.78 4.91 21.04
N GLN A 555 34.11 4.82 21.06
CA GLN A 555 34.89 4.48 22.26
C GLN A 555 34.88 5.60 23.31
N LYS A 556 35.13 6.84 22.88
CA LYS A 556 35.16 8.00 23.78
C LYS A 556 33.74 8.30 24.30
N LYS A 557 33.57 8.29 25.63
CA LYS A 557 32.28 8.52 26.30
C LYS A 557 31.64 9.85 25.89
N THR A 558 32.41 10.94 25.89
CA THR A 558 31.94 12.27 25.50
C THR A 558 31.43 12.31 24.06
N ASN A 559 32.18 11.75 23.11
CA ASN A 559 31.75 11.64 21.71
C ASN A 559 30.47 10.81 21.56
N ARG A 560 30.33 9.74 22.35
CA ARG A 560 29.14 8.89 22.35
C ARG A 560 27.92 9.68 22.83
N GLU A 561 28.04 10.40 23.94
CA GLU A 561 26.96 11.25 24.49
C GLU A 561 26.55 12.35 23.50
N ASN A 562 27.52 13.05 22.90
CA ASN A 562 27.26 14.05 21.86
C ASN A 562 26.58 13.44 20.63
N ALA A 563 27.00 12.25 20.20
CA ALA A 563 26.36 11.55 19.09
C ALA A 563 24.91 11.18 19.41
N VAL A 564 24.59 10.73 20.64
CA VAL A 564 23.20 10.48 21.06
C VAL A 564 22.37 11.76 20.98
N LYS A 565 22.92 12.91 21.42
CA LYS A 565 22.26 14.21 21.36
C LYS A 565 21.96 14.61 19.91
N VAL A 566 22.96 14.56 19.02
CA VAL A 566 22.77 14.87 17.59
C VAL A 566 21.70 13.97 16.96
N LEU A 567 21.74 12.67 17.21
CA LEU A 567 20.74 11.73 16.68
C LEU A 567 19.33 11.96 17.27
N ARG A 568 19.24 12.46 18.50
CA ARG A 568 17.97 12.89 19.12
C ARG A 568 17.39 14.06 18.37
N ASP A 569 18.21 15.07 18.12
CA ASP A 569 17.79 16.33 17.56
C ASP A 569 17.36 16.15 16.09
N ILE A 570 18.08 15.33 15.32
CA ILE A 570 17.65 14.87 13.98
C ILE A 570 16.29 14.18 14.03
N ASN A 571 16.09 13.25 14.97
CA ASN A 571 14.81 12.56 15.10
C ASN A 571 13.68 13.52 15.47
N ILE A 572 13.94 14.56 16.26
CA ILE A 572 12.94 15.61 16.57
C ILE A 572 12.58 16.37 15.29
N ILE A 573 13.57 16.87 14.56
CA ILE A 573 13.36 17.60 13.29
C ILE A 573 12.56 16.76 12.29
N LEU A 574 12.95 15.50 12.09
CA LEU A 574 12.25 14.59 11.17
C LEU A 574 10.81 14.29 11.60
N ARG A 575 10.54 14.22 12.91
CA ARG A 575 9.18 14.05 13.45
C ARG A 575 8.34 15.29 13.22
N VAL A 576 8.91 16.47 13.45
CA VAL A 576 8.26 17.77 13.23
C VAL A 576 7.87 17.93 11.75
N ILE A 577 8.81 17.68 10.83
CA ILE A 577 8.55 17.73 9.38
C ILE A 577 7.48 16.71 8.96
N SER A 578 7.41 15.55 9.63
CA SER A 578 6.39 14.54 9.37
C SER A 578 5.06 14.78 10.09
N SER A 579 4.98 15.80 10.94
CA SER A 579 3.77 16.10 11.70
C SER A 579 2.77 16.82 10.80
N SER A 580 1.47 16.55 11.01
CA SER A 580 0.38 17.32 10.41
C SER A 580 0.03 18.57 11.23
N LYS A 581 0.87 18.94 12.20
CA LYS A 581 0.60 20.01 13.16
C LYS A 581 1.33 21.28 12.78
N LYS A 582 0.79 22.43 13.18
CA LYS A 582 1.51 23.70 13.13
C LYS A 582 2.78 23.59 13.96
N VAL A 583 3.87 24.06 13.38
CA VAL A 583 5.22 23.98 13.97
C VAL A 583 5.60 25.33 14.54
N ASP A 584 6.25 25.31 15.70
CA ASP A 584 6.93 26.46 16.29
C ASP A 584 8.32 26.56 15.66
N PHE A 585 8.51 27.54 14.78
CA PHE A 585 9.71 27.67 13.97
C PHE A 585 10.95 27.96 14.83
N ASP A 586 10.83 28.87 15.80
CA ASP A 586 11.96 29.29 16.65
C ASP A 586 12.49 28.13 17.48
N LYS A 587 11.61 27.26 17.98
CA LYS A 587 12.03 26.04 18.69
C LYS A 587 12.79 25.07 17.79
N VAL A 588 12.36 24.91 16.54
CA VAL A 588 13.07 24.03 15.58
C VAL A 588 14.41 24.63 15.18
N LEU A 589 14.45 25.94 14.96
CA LEU A 589 15.67 26.67 14.61
C LEU A 589 16.71 26.54 15.74
N ASN A 590 16.31 26.74 16.99
CA ASN A 590 17.19 26.58 18.15
C ASN A 590 17.78 25.15 18.24
N ILE A 591 16.99 24.12 17.90
CA ILE A 591 17.49 22.75 17.84
C ILE A 591 18.55 22.60 16.74
N ILE A 592 18.29 23.15 15.55
CA ILE A 592 19.22 23.11 14.41
C ILE A 592 20.54 23.82 14.77
N LEU A 593 20.47 25.03 15.31
CA LEU A 593 21.66 25.81 15.71
C LEU A 593 22.47 25.08 16.77
N SER A 594 21.81 24.42 17.73
CA SER A 594 22.48 23.63 18.78
C SER A 594 23.17 22.36 18.27
N MET A 595 22.90 21.94 17.03
CA MET A 595 23.63 20.85 16.35
C MET A 595 24.83 21.35 15.54
N CYS A 596 24.84 22.63 15.16
CA CYS A 596 25.93 23.25 14.42
C CYS A 596 27.09 23.64 15.32
N VAL A 597 26.79 24.03 16.57
CA VAL A 597 27.74 24.23 17.67
C VAL A 597 28.14 22.88 18.25
#